data_AF-A0A265Q2W3-F1
#
_entry.id   AF-A0A265Q2W3-F1
#
_cell.length_a   1.000
_cell.length_b   1.000
_cell.length_c   1.000
_cell.angle_alpha   90.00
_cell.angle_beta   90.00
_cell.angle_gamma   90.00
#
_symmetry.space_group_name_H-M   'P 1'
#
loop_
_entity.id
_entity.type
_entity.pdbx_description
1 polymer ?
#
loop_
_entity_poly.entity_id
_entity_poly.type
_entity_poly.pdbx_seq_one_letter_code
_entity_poly.pdbx_strand_id
1 'polypeptide(L)'
;MDFKKEFISLKVLSEEIGIDDTEILSFRPNGKRVSLKIQEIIMNCTISAPAHYIISFKDILLCDISFIDEVLINTIQFIKSNNLDIQIILSDLCSDIRDNIYAAFLLRNKKEKIQGNTKFDVQVLEINNGIYSLIGDLESNLFETLELIKLNSPLTARDLSDILNVPINGSSNRLKRLFDSRLILREMITDEEGKYFKYFL
;
A
#
# COMPACT_ATOMS: atom_id res chain seq x y z
N MET A 1 -18.82 -1.44 6.61
CA MET A 1 -18.82 -0.46 5.52
C MET A 1 -17.83 -0.95 4.49
N ASP A 2 -18.20 -0.99 3.22
CA ASP A 2 -17.26 -1.37 2.16
C ASP A 2 -16.54 -0.12 1.68
N PHE A 3 -15.24 -0.05 1.92
CA PHE A 3 -14.41 0.98 1.30
C PHE A 3 -14.48 0.84 -0.21
N LYS A 4 -14.42 1.98 -0.90
CA LYS A 4 -14.39 1.99 -2.34
C LYS A 4 -13.17 1.20 -2.83
N LYS A 5 -13.37 0.28 -3.78
CA LYS A 5 -12.32 -0.49 -4.42
C LYS A 5 -12.23 -0.07 -5.88
N GLU A 6 -11.06 0.40 -6.28
CA GLU A 6 -10.73 0.73 -7.66
C GLU A 6 -9.70 -0.26 -8.17
N PHE A 7 -9.86 -0.71 -9.42
CA PHE A 7 -8.98 -1.68 -10.03
C PHE A 7 -8.22 -1.05 -11.18
N ILE A 8 -6.89 -1.20 -11.17
CA ILE A 8 -5.99 -0.70 -12.20
C ILE A 8 -5.22 -1.87 -12.78
N SER A 9 -5.48 -2.22 -14.03
CA SER A 9 -4.62 -3.15 -14.78
C SER A 9 -3.43 -2.39 -15.35
N LEU A 10 -2.21 -2.77 -14.96
CA LEU A 10 -1.00 -2.13 -15.50
C LEU A 10 -0.85 -2.35 -17.00
N LYS A 11 -1.26 -3.51 -17.51
CA LYS A 11 -1.23 -3.82 -18.95
C LYS A 11 -2.13 -2.86 -19.72
N VAL A 12 -3.42 -2.81 -19.37
CA VAL A 12 -4.41 -1.92 -20.00
C VAL A 12 -3.98 -0.46 -19.91
N LEU A 13 -3.53 -0.03 -18.73
CA LEU A 13 -3.08 1.35 -18.53
C LEU A 13 -1.87 1.69 -19.40
N SER A 14 -0.93 0.75 -19.56
CA SER A 14 0.24 0.92 -20.41
C SER A 14 -0.14 1.01 -21.89
N GLU A 15 -1.13 0.21 -22.33
CA GLU A 15 -1.68 0.26 -23.70
C GLU A 15 -2.34 1.62 -23.98
N GLU A 16 -3.18 2.10 -23.05
CA GLU A 16 -3.90 3.38 -23.17
C GLU A 16 -2.96 4.57 -23.34
N ILE A 17 -1.80 4.53 -22.68
CA ILE A 17 -0.79 5.60 -22.80
C ILE A 17 0.21 5.34 -23.93
N GLY A 18 0.04 4.30 -24.75
CA GLY A 18 0.88 4.02 -25.91
C GLY A 18 2.28 3.55 -25.54
N ILE A 19 2.38 2.55 -24.66
CA ILE A 19 3.59 1.73 -24.48
C ILE A 19 3.47 0.52 -25.41
N ASP A 20 4.47 0.29 -26.26
CA ASP A 20 4.42 -0.74 -27.32
C ASP A 20 4.50 -2.18 -26.78
N ASP A 21 5.34 -2.42 -25.77
CA ASP A 21 5.47 -3.73 -25.10
C ASP A 21 4.87 -3.65 -23.69
N THR A 22 3.65 -4.17 -23.55
CA THR A 22 2.88 -4.09 -22.31
C THR A 22 3.00 -5.35 -21.46
N GLU A 23 3.73 -6.38 -21.94
CA GLU A 23 4.05 -7.58 -21.18
C GLU A 23 5.42 -7.47 -20.50
N ILE A 24 6.31 -6.63 -21.05
CA ILE A 24 7.64 -6.33 -20.51
C ILE A 24 7.70 -4.87 -20.06
N LEU A 25 7.38 -4.65 -18.80
CA LEU A 25 7.39 -3.32 -18.19
C LEU A 25 8.78 -2.96 -17.66
N SER A 26 9.53 -2.25 -18.49
CA SER A 26 10.87 -1.76 -18.19
C SER A 26 10.98 -0.27 -18.52
N PHE A 27 12.17 0.30 -18.30
CA PHE A 27 12.52 1.66 -18.75
C PHE A 27 11.84 2.79 -17.97
N ARG A 28 12.65 3.59 -17.26
CA ARG A 28 12.18 4.67 -16.36
C ARG A 28 11.20 5.66 -16.99
N PRO A 29 11.40 6.17 -18.23
CA PRO A 29 10.43 7.08 -18.85
C PRO A 29 9.03 6.48 -18.99
N ASN A 30 8.92 5.18 -19.28
CA ASN A 30 7.63 4.49 -19.33
C ASN A 30 7.02 4.39 -17.93
N GLY A 31 7.81 3.96 -16.94
CA GLY A 31 7.37 3.91 -15.54
C GLY A 31 6.86 5.25 -15.03
N LYS A 32 7.54 6.35 -15.37
CA LYS A 32 7.09 7.71 -15.01
C LYS A 32 5.75 8.08 -15.63
N ARG A 33 5.53 7.73 -16.90
CA ARG A 33 4.24 8.00 -17.59
C ARG A 33 3.10 7.20 -16.95
N VAL A 34 3.33 5.92 -16.64
CA VAL A 34 2.37 5.07 -15.93
C VAL A 34 2.07 5.64 -14.54
N SER A 35 3.10 5.99 -13.77
CA SER A 35 2.97 6.59 -12.44
C SER A 35 2.12 7.86 -12.43
N LEU A 36 2.38 8.78 -13.38
CA LEU A 36 1.58 9.99 -13.52
C LEU A 36 0.12 9.69 -13.83
N LYS A 37 -0.14 8.68 -14.67
CA LYS A 37 -1.50 8.29 -15.00
C LYS A 37 -2.24 7.66 -13.81
N ILE A 38 -1.57 6.82 -13.03
CA ILE A 38 -2.13 6.28 -11.77
C ILE A 38 -2.45 7.40 -10.79
N GLN A 39 -1.55 8.37 -10.63
CA GLN A 39 -1.77 9.53 -9.76
C GLN A 39 -2.95 10.39 -10.24
N GLU A 40 -3.11 10.58 -11.55
CA GLU A 40 -4.27 11.26 -12.13
C GLU A 40 -5.58 10.51 -11.82
N ILE A 41 -5.61 9.18 -12.02
CA ILE A 41 -6.76 8.34 -11.68
C ILE A 41 -7.10 8.49 -10.19
N ILE A 42 -6.09 8.37 -9.33
CA ILE A 42 -6.25 8.54 -7.88
C ILE A 42 -6.90 9.89 -7.56
N MET A 43 -6.35 10.98 -8.09
CA MET A 43 -6.84 12.34 -7.81
C MET A 43 -8.26 12.57 -8.29
N ASN A 44 -8.61 12.06 -9.47
CA ASN A 44 -9.96 12.19 -10.03
C ASN A 44 -11.00 11.38 -9.25
N CYS A 45 -10.58 10.28 -8.62
CA CYS A 45 -11.46 9.38 -7.87
C CYS A 45 -11.56 9.72 -6.36
N THR A 46 -10.66 10.54 -5.80
CA THR A 46 -10.57 10.89 -4.35
C THR A 46 -11.65 11.82 -3.81
N ILE A 47 -12.84 11.90 -4.43
CA ILE A 47 -13.78 12.98 -4.11
C ILE A 47 -14.31 12.96 -2.66
N SER A 48 -14.37 11.86 -1.90
CA SER A 48 -14.91 11.94 -0.51
C SER A 48 -14.62 10.81 0.52
N ALA A 49 -13.87 9.74 0.22
CA ALA A 49 -13.75 8.61 1.17
C ALA A 49 -12.43 7.83 1.06
N PRO A 50 -12.02 7.11 2.13
CA PRO A 50 -10.91 6.18 2.06
C PRO A 50 -11.17 5.09 1.01
N ALA A 51 -10.12 4.65 0.32
CA ALA A 51 -10.24 3.75 -0.81
C ALA A 51 -9.07 2.77 -0.94
N HIS A 52 -9.37 1.61 -1.51
CA HIS A 52 -8.38 0.63 -1.96
C HIS A 52 -8.16 0.79 -3.46
N TYR A 53 -6.90 0.81 -3.88
CA TYR A 53 -6.52 0.69 -5.28
C TYR A 53 -5.78 -0.62 -5.48
N ILE A 54 -6.41 -1.53 -6.20
CA ILE A 54 -5.85 -2.83 -6.53
C ILE A 54 -5.12 -2.68 -7.87
N ILE A 55 -3.80 -2.70 -7.84
CA ILE A 55 -2.94 -2.66 -9.01
C ILE A 55 -2.64 -4.10 -9.44
N SER A 56 -3.14 -4.49 -10.61
CA SER A 56 -2.97 -5.82 -11.17
C SER A 56 -1.80 -5.88 -12.14
N PHE A 57 -0.96 -6.88 -11.92
CA PHE A 57 0.14 -7.29 -12.79
C PHE A 57 -0.24 -8.45 -13.71
N LYS A 58 -1.55 -8.68 -13.89
CA LYS A 58 -2.03 -9.74 -14.78
C LYS A 58 -1.50 -9.53 -16.19
N ASP A 59 -1.04 -10.62 -16.79
CA ASP A 59 -0.46 -10.67 -18.14
C ASP A 59 0.83 -9.82 -18.30
N ILE A 60 1.48 -9.45 -17.19
CA ILE A 60 2.83 -8.89 -17.18
C ILE A 60 3.82 -10.05 -16.97
N LEU A 61 4.74 -10.22 -17.91
CA LEU A 61 5.75 -11.28 -17.88
C LEU A 61 7.02 -10.84 -17.16
N LEU A 62 7.41 -9.58 -17.32
CA LEU A 62 8.61 -9.03 -16.72
C LEU A 62 8.37 -7.59 -16.28
N CYS A 63 8.88 -7.25 -15.09
CA CYS A 63 8.90 -5.89 -14.58
C CYS A 63 10.23 -5.60 -13.90
N ASP A 64 10.98 -4.61 -14.37
CA ASP A 64 12.29 -4.30 -13.82
C ASP A 64 12.20 -3.37 -12.58
N ILE A 65 13.25 -3.39 -11.75
CA ILE A 65 13.34 -2.58 -10.52
C ILE A 65 13.19 -1.08 -10.80
N SER A 66 13.66 -0.62 -11.97
CA SER A 66 13.63 0.81 -12.32
C SER A 66 12.21 1.28 -12.66
N PHE A 67 11.43 0.45 -13.33
CA PHE A 67 10.02 0.68 -13.59
C PHE A 67 9.22 0.64 -12.29
N ILE A 68 9.50 -0.33 -11.42
CA ILE A 68 8.87 -0.43 -10.09
C ILE A 68 9.13 0.81 -9.23
N ASP A 69 10.37 1.31 -9.19
CA ASP A 69 10.71 2.55 -8.47
C ASP A 69 9.89 3.74 -9.01
N GLU A 70 9.78 3.85 -10.33
CA GLU A 70 9.02 4.94 -10.94
C GLU A 70 7.51 4.82 -10.70
N VAL A 71 6.95 3.60 -10.73
CA VAL A 71 5.51 3.37 -10.60
C VAL A 71 5.08 3.26 -9.15
N LEU A 72 5.50 2.20 -8.44
CA LEU A 72 4.97 1.89 -7.11
C LEU A 72 5.50 2.85 -6.05
N ILE A 73 6.82 3.06 -6.00
CA ILE A 73 7.44 3.88 -4.97
C ILE A 73 6.96 5.32 -5.08
N ASN A 74 7.02 5.91 -6.27
CA ASN A 74 6.55 7.29 -6.46
C ASN A 74 5.04 7.43 -6.20
N THR A 75 4.20 6.45 -6.57
CA THR A 75 2.77 6.49 -6.28
C THR A 75 2.49 6.45 -4.78
N ILE A 76 3.17 5.56 -4.03
CA ILE A 76 3.02 5.49 -2.57
C ILE A 76 3.50 6.79 -1.91
N GLN A 77 4.61 7.36 -2.38
CA GLN A 77 5.11 8.64 -1.88
C GLN A 77 4.17 9.80 -2.20
N PHE A 78 3.54 9.79 -3.39
CA PHE A 78 2.52 10.76 -3.77
C PHE A 78 1.32 10.70 -2.81
N ILE A 79 0.80 9.50 -2.53
CA ILE A 79 -0.30 9.27 -1.58
C ILE A 79 0.06 9.78 -0.18
N LYS A 80 1.26 9.45 0.31
CA LYS A 80 1.74 9.89 1.64
C LYS A 80 1.89 11.41 1.69
N SER A 81 2.49 12.02 0.68
CA SER A 81 2.78 13.47 0.63
C SER A 81 1.52 14.31 0.55
N ASN A 82 0.48 13.81 -0.12
CA ASN A 82 -0.82 14.48 -0.23
C ASN A 82 -1.80 14.10 0.90
N ASN A 83 -1.36 13.32 1.90
CA ASN A 83 -2.19 12.83 3.00
C ASN A 83 -3.49 12.16 2.53
N LEU A 84 -3.41 11.38 1.45
CA LEU A 84 -4.57 10.66 0.93
C LEU A 84 -4.79 9.38 1.74
N ASP A 85 -6.04 9.12 2.13
CA ASP A 85 -6.48 7.91 2.83
C ASP A 85 -6.67 6.76 1.83
N ILE A 86 -5.59 6.42 1.15
CA ILE A 86 -5.56 5.40 0.10
C ILE A 86 -4.60 4.28 0.48
N GLN A 87 -5.06 3.06 0.32
CA GLN A 87 -4.22 1.87 0.39
C GLN A 87 -4.02 1.31 -1.02
N ILE A 88 -2.76 1.06 -1.39
CA ILE A 88 -2.43 0.30 -2.60
C ILE A 88 -2.33 -1.17 -2.21
N ILE A 89 -2.97 -2.05 -3.00
CA ILE A 89 -2.84 -3.50 -2.90
C ILE A 89 -2.40 -4.02 -4.27
N LEU A 90 -1.43 -4.92 -4.31
CA LEU A 90 -0.96 -5.54 -5.55
C LEU A 90 -1.68 -6.87 -5.78
N SER A 91 -1.90 -7.25 -7.03
CA SER A 91 -2.52 -8.53 -7.40
C SER A 91 -1.86 -9.11 -8.65
N ASP A 92 -2.06 -10.41 -8.86
CA ASP A 92 -1.60 -11.13 -10.06
C ASP A 92 -0.08 -11.09 -10.26
N LEU A 93 0.69 -11.10 -9.16
CA LEU A 93 2.15 -11.12 -9.21
C LEU A 93 2.68 -12.54 -9.48
N CYS A 94 3.61 -12.66 -10.42
CA CYS A 94 4.49 -13.82 -10.48
C CYS A 94 5.66 -13.65 -9.48
N SER A 95 6.38 -14.76 -9.19
CA SER A 95 7.49 -14.76 -8.23
C SER A 95 8.56 -13.72 -8.55
N ASP A 96 8.93 -13.61 -9.83
CA ASP A 96 10.06 -12.80 -10.25
C ASP A 96 9.75 -11.30 -10.12
N ILE A 97 8.53 -10.90 -10.46
CA ILE A 97 8.06 -9.52 -10.29
C ILE A 97 7.96 -9.20 -8.80
N ARG A 98 7.43 -10.13 -7.99
CA ARG A 98 7.34 -9.95 -6.53
C ARG A 98 8.71 -9.72 -5.90
N ASP A 99 9.70 -10.51 -6.30
CA ASP A 99 11.09 -10.38 -5.83
C ASP A 99 11.72 -9.06 -6.27
N ASN A 100 11.46 -8.63 -7.50
CA ASN A 100 11.90 -7.32 -7.97
C ASN A 100 11.25 -6.16 -7.20
N ILE A 101 9.99 -6.28 -6.79
CA ILE A 101 9.31 -5.27 -5.96
C ILE A 101 9.95 -5.21 -4.57
N TYR A 102 10.18 -6.37 -3.95
CA TYR A 102 10.86 -6.44 -2.66
C TYR A 102 12.27 -5.82 -2.74
N ALA A 103 13.05 -6.16 -3.77
CA ALA A 103 14.37 -5.61 -3.99
C ALA A 103 14.34 -4.09 -4.20
N ALA A 104 13.39 -3.57 -4.98
CA ALA A 104 13.22 -2.13 -5.19
C ALA A 104 12.95 -1.38 -3.88
N PHE A 105 12.04 -1.90 -3.05
CA PHE A 105 11.73 -1.31 -1.75
C PHE A 105 12.93 -1.35 -0.81
N LEU A 106 13.62 -2.49 -0.70
CA LEU A 106 14.80 -2.64 0.14
C LEU A 106 15.90 -1.64 -0.25
N LEU A 107 16.21 -1.53 -1.54
CA LEU A 107 17.21 -0.60 -2.06
C LEU A 107 16.83 0.85 -1.77
N ARG A 108 15.56 1.22 -1.97
CA ARG A 108 15.11 2.59 -1.75
C ARG A 108 15.08 2.96 -0.28
N ASN A 109 14.50 2.12 0.58
CA ASN A 109 14.44 2.35 2.02
C ASN A 109 15.86 2.47 2.61
N LYS A 110 16.80 1.63 2.15
CA LYS A 110 18.22 1.72 2.56
C LYS A 110 18.87 3.03 2.13
N LYS A 111 18.67 3.43 0.86
CA LYS A 111 19.24 4.67 0.32
C LYS A 111 18.74 5.91 1.09
N GLU A 112 17.44 5.99 1.35
CA GLU A 112 16.81 7.11 2.05
C GLU A 112 17.26 7.18 3.52
N LYS A 113 17.39 6.03 4.20
CA LYS A 113 17.98 5.94 5.54
C LYS A 113 19.43 6.47 5.59
N ILE A 114 20.26 6.11 4.61
CA ILE A 114 21.66 6.63 4.50
C ILE A 114 21.66 8.15 4.30
N GLN A 115 20.66 8.69 3.60
CA GLN A 115 20.51 10.13 3.37
C GLN A 115 19.85 10.88 4.55
N GLY A 116 19.58 10.20 5.66
CA GLY A 116 18.97 10.78 6.87
C GLY A 116 17.45 10.91 6.81
N ASN A 117 16.80 10.41 5.75
CA ASN A 117 15.35 10.41 5.61
C ASN A 117 14.74 9.20 6.32
N THR A 118 14.72 9.24 7.66
CA THR A 118 14.24 8.14 8.51
C THR A 118 12.74 7.91 8.47
N LYS A 119 11.97 8.85 7.88
CA LYS A 119 10.53 8.74 7.70
C LYS A 119 10.13 8.09 6.37
N PHE A 120 11.10 7.88 5.48
CA PHE A 120 10.86 7.15 4.25
C PHE A 120 10.86 5.65 4.54
N ASP A 121 9.70 5.05 4.30
CA ASP A 121 9.54 3.61 4.28
C ASP A 121 8.47 3.27 3.26
N VAL A 122 8.75 2.26 2.45
CA VAL A 122 7.81 1.76 1.44
C VAL A 122 7.67 0.27 1.61
N GLN A 123 6.42 -0.12 1.77
CA GLN A 123 5.93 -1.48 1.86
C GLN A 123 4.49 -1.48 1.35
N VAL A 124 4.02 -2.62 0.88
CA VAL A 124 2.68 -2.76 0.28
C VAL A 124 2.12 -4.15 0.60
N LEU A 125 0.80 -4.29 0.51
CA LEU A 125 0.18 -5.60 0.55
C LEU A 125 0.05 -6.16 -0.87
N GLU A 126 0.20 -7.46 -1.01
CA GLU A 126 -0.28 -8.22 -2.16
C GLU A 126 -1.50 -9.05 -1.74
N ILE A 127 -2.41 -9.31 -2.68
CA ILE A 127 -3.51 -10.24 -2.52
C ILE A 127 -3.38 -11.37 -3.55
N ASN A 128 -3.42 -12.61 -3.07
CA ASN A 128 -3.41 -13.81 -3.90
C ASN A 128 -4.45 -14.81 -3.37
N ASN A 129 -5.43 -15.19 -4.19
CA ASN A 129 -6.52 -16.09 -3.80
C ASN A 129 -7.24 -15.66 -2.50
N GLY A 130 -7.42 -14.35 -2.32
CA GLY A 130 -8.04 -13.78 -1.12
C GLY A 130 -7.13 -13.69 0.11
N ILE A 131 -5.88 -14.14 0.02
CA ILE A 131 -4.90 -14.09 1.11
C ILE A 131 -4.02 -12.86 0.91
N TYR A 132 -3.90 -12.05 1.97
CA TYR A 132 -3.05 -10.87 1.99
C TYR A 132 -1.67 -11.19 2.56
N SER A 133 -0.61 -10.81 1.84
CA SER A 133 0.79 -10.90 2.30
C SER A 133 1.49 -9.56 2.16
N LEU A 134 2.51 -9.35 3.00
CA LEU A 134 3.32 -8.13 2.97
C LEU A 134 4.46 -8.28 1.95
N ILE A 135 4.69 -7.24 1.16
CA ILE A 135 5.94 -7.04 0.40
C ILE A 135 6.65 -5.82 0.98
N GLY A 136 7.83 -6.06 1.55
CA GLY A 136 8.63 -5.07 2.27
C GLY A 136 8.90 -5.50 3.71
N ASP A 137 9.61 -4.66 4.45
CA ASP A 137 9.99 -4.95 5.83
C ASP A 137 9.08 -4.20 6.81
N LEU A 138 8.85 -4.81 7.97
CA LEU A 138 8.05 -4.23 9.05
C LEU A 138 8.61 -4.69 10.39
N GLU A 139 8.64 -3.81 11.39
CA GLU A 139 9.04 -4.20 12.76
C GLU A 139 8.13 -5.31 13.30
N SER A 140 8.67 -6.24 14.08
CA SER A 140 7.94 -7.44 14.53
C SER A 140 6.61 -7.14 15.22
N ASN A 141 6.57 -6.05 16.01
CA ASN A 141 5.38 -5.61 16.73
C ASN A 141 4.27 -5.07 15.78
N LEU A 142 4.66 -4.43 14.68
CA LEU A 142 3.76 -3.94 13.64
C LEU A 142 3.31 -5.09 12.74
N PHE A 143 4.20 -6.03 12.43
CA PHE A 143 3.86 -7.24 11.69
C PHE A 143 2.81 -8.07 12.44
N GLU A 144 3.03 -8.33 13.73
CA GLU A 144 2.04 -8.97 14.60
C GLU A 144 0.70 -8.23 14.58
N THR A 145 0.71 -6.90 14.64
CA THR A 145 -0.51 -6.09 14.57
C THR A 145 -1.23 -6.21 13.22
N LEU A 146 -0.46 -6.24 12.12
CA LEU A 146 -1.00 -6.42 10.77
C LEU A 146 -1.68 -7.79 10.63
N GLU A 147 -1.02 -8.85 11.13
CA GLU A 147 -1.59 -10.21 11.12
C GLU A 147 -2.88 -10.29 11.94
N LEU A 148 -2.95 -9.60 13.09
CA LEU A 148 -4.19 -9.52 13.88
C LEU A 148 -5.31 -8.78 13.14
N ILE A 149 -5.01 -7.70 12.43
CA ILE A 149 -6.01 -6.99 11.60
C ILE A 149 -6.52 -7.90 10.49
N LYS A 150 -5.65 -8.66 9.81
CA LYS A 150 -6.08 -9.58 8.75
C LYS A 150 -7.11 -10.60 9.23
N LEU A 151 -7.02 -11.03 10.48
CA LEU A 151 -7.89 -12.05 11.07
C LEU A 151 -9.16 -11.46 11.70
N ASN A 152 -9.09 -10.24 12.24
CA ASN A 152 -10.12 -9.70 13.13
C ASN A 152 -10.69 -8.35 12.64
N SER A 153 -10.45 -7.97 11.39
CA SER A 153 -10.94 -6.68 10.86
C SER A 153 -12.47 -6.57 10.96
N PRO A 154 -13.02 -5.44 11.44
CA PRO A 154 -12.33 -4.25 11.96
C PRO A 154 -11.80 -4.38 13.39
N LEU A 155 -10.70 -3.69 13.70
CA LEU A 155 -10.13 -3.58 15.04
C LEU A 155 -10.08 -2.12 15.55
N THR A 156 -10.30 -1.93 16.85
CA THR A 156 -10.01 -0.69 17.58
C THR A 156 -8.71 -0.81 18.38
N ALA A 157 -8.23 0.32 18.91
CA ALA A 157 -7.10 0.32 19.84
C ALA A 157 -7.39 -0.44 21.14
N ARG A 158 -8.66 -0.49 21.58
CA ARG A 158 -9.10 -1.24 22.75
C ARG A 158 -9.06 -2.74 22.47
N ASP A 159 -9.62 -3.18 21.34
CA ASP A 159 -9.58 -4.59 20.93
C ASP A 159 -8.13 -5.10 20.85
N LEU A 160 -7.23 -4.33 20.22
CA LEU A 160 -5.82 -4.70 20.11
C LEU A 160 -5.11 -4.70 21.49
N SER A 161 -5.46 -3.77 22.37
CA SER A 161 -4.97 -3.70 23.76
C SER A 161 -5.33 -4.97 24.52
N ASP A 162 -6.57 -5.43 24.38
CA ASP A 162 -7.09 -6.60 25.07
C ASP A 162 -6.48 -7.91 24.52
N ILE A 163 -6.35 -8.03 23.19
CA ILE A 163 -5.74 -9.19 22.53
C ILE A 163 -4.26 -9.34 22.89
N LEU A 164 -3.48 -8.26 22.81
CA LEU A 164 -2.04 -8.29 23.03
C LEU A 164 -1.64 -8.09 24.50
N ASN A 165 -2.60 -7.78 25.37
CA ASN A 165 -2.37 -7.40 26.76
C ASN A 165 -1.29 -6.30 26.90
N VAL A 166 -1.37 -5.28 26.04
CA VAL A 166 -0.47 -4.11 26.04
C VAL A 166 -1.27 -2.84 26.33
N PRO A 167 -0.65 -1.76 26.86
CA PRO A 167 -1.38 -0.53 27.11
C PRO A 167 -2.04 0.04 25.85
N ILE A 168 -3.24 0.61 26.01
CA ILE A 168 -4.03 1.20 24.91
C ILE A 168 -3.26 2.22 24.06
N ASN A 169 -2.36 2.99 24.68
CA ASN A 169 -1.48 3.93 23.96
C ASN A 169 -0.50 3.21 23.03
N GLY A 170 0.02 2.06 23.45
CA GLY A 170 0.86 1.20 22.63
C GLY A 170 0.10 0.66 21.42
N SER A 171 -1.11 0.13 21.65
CA SER A 171 -2.00 -0.34 20.59
C SER A 171 -2.37 0.75 19.59
N SER A 172 -2.78 1.93 20.09
CA SER A 172 -3.13 3.08 19.26
C SER A 172 -1.95 3.52 18.38
N ASN A 173 -0.73 3.55 18.93
CA ASN A 173 0.47 3.89 18.17
C ASN A 173 0.80 2.84 17.10
N ARG A 174 0.65 1.53 17.38
CA ARG A 174 0.88 0.47 16.38
C ARG A 174 -0.10 0.58 15.21
N LEU A 175 -1.39 0.74 15.50
CA LEU A 175 -2.44 0.92 14.47
C LEU A 175 -2.20 2.19 13.64
N LYS A 176 -1.88 3.30 14.31
CA LYS A 176 -1.56 4.56 13.62
C LYS A 176 -0.37 4.39 12.68
N ARG A 177 0.69 3.68 13.10
CA ARG A 177 1.87 3.44 12.26
C ARG A 177 1.54 2.61 11.02
N LEU A 178 0.71 1.58 11.13
CA LEU A 178 0.26 0.81 9.95
C LEU A 178 -0.56 1.69 8.99
N PHE A 179 -1.42 2.55 9.52
CA PHE A 179 -2.20 3.51 8.72
C PHE A 179 -1.31 4.56 8.05
N ASP A 180 -0.34 5.12 8.78
CA ASP A 180 0.64 6.08 8.24
C ASP A 180 1.51 5.42 7.14
N SER A 181 1.81 4.12 7.28
CA SER A 181 2.47 3.32 6.25
C SER A 181 1.60 2.96 5.05
N ARG A 182 0.29 3.31 5.07
CA ARG A 182 -0.70 2.96 4.03
C ARG A 182 -0.91 1.46 3.86
N LEU A 183 -0.75 0.69 4.94
CA LEU A 183 -1.02 -0.75 4.98
C LEU A 183 -2.44 -1.09 5.45
N ILE A 184 -3.16 -0.14 6.03
CA ILE A 184 -4.54 -0.30 6.51
C ILE A 184 -5.29 1.02 6.35
N LEU A 185 -6.62 0.96 6.34
CA LEU A 185 -7.50 2.12 6.37
C LEU A 185 -8.10 2.30 7.78
N ARG A 186 -8.71 3.47 8.02
CA ARG A 186 -9.43 3.73 9.26
C ARG A 186 -10.66 4.60 9.04
N GLU A 187 -11.59 4.50 9.98
CA GLU A 187 -12.80 5.33 10.05
C GLU A 187 -12.91 5.93 11.45
N MET A 188 -13.26 7.22 11.54
CA MET A 188 -13.55 7.86 12.82
C MET A 188 -14.99 7.55 13.22
N ILE A 189 -15.17 6.89 14.35
CA ILE A 189 -16.47 6.68 14.97
C ILE A 189 -16.66 7.72 16.06
N THR A 190 -17.86 8.30 16.11
CA THR A 190 -18.30 9.15 17.22
C THR A 190 -19.59 8.54 17.77
N ASP A 191 -19.55 8.08 19.01
CA ASP A 191 -20.71 7.54 19.73
C ASP A 191 -20.76 8.07 21.18
N GLU A 192 -21.60 7.47 22.02
CA GLU A 192 -21.78 7.86 23.42
C GLU A 192 -20.50 7.72 24.26
N GLU A 193 -19.56 6.84 23.86
CA GLU A 193 -18.27 6.66 24.53
C GLU A 193 -17.20 7.66 24.08
N GLY A 194 -17.49 8.45 23.04
CA GLY A 194 -16.63 9.50 22.51
C GLY A 194 -16.13 9.20 21.09
N LYS A 195 -14.92 9.68 20.78
CA LYS A 195 -14.32 9.56 19.44
C LYS A 195 -13.20 8.54 19.44
N TYR A 196 -13.27 7.58 18.53
CA TYR A 196 -12.21 6.60 18.30
C TYR A 196 -12.11 6.21 16.84
N PHE A 197 -11.06 5.46 16.48
CA PHE A 197 -10.88 4.94 15.13
C PHE A 197 -11.12 3.43 15.10
N LYS A 198 -11.88 2.98 14.11
CA LYS A 198 -11.90 1.58 13.66
C LYS A 198 -10.94 1.42 12.50
N TYR A 199 -10.11 0.39 12.52
CA TYR A 199 -9.09 0.11 11.53
C TYR A 199 -9.45 -1.12 10.71
N PHE A 200 -9.17 -1.06 9.43
CA PHE A 200 -9.61 -2.04 8.44
C PHE A 200 -8.48 -2.45 7.52
N LEU A 201 -8.48 -3.71 7.11
CA LEU A 201 -7.57 -4.18 6.06
C LEU A 201 -8.00 -3.65 4.70
#